data_AF-A0A9D2UD93-F1
#
_entry.id   AF-A0A9D2UD93-F1
#
_cell.length_a   1.000
_cell.length_b   1.000
_cell.length_c   1.000
_cell.angle_alpha   90.00
_cell.angle_beta   90.00
_cell.angle_gamma   90.00
#
_symmetry.space_group_name_H-M   'P 1'
#
loop_
_entity.id
_entity.type
_entity.pdbx_description
1 polymer ?
#
loop_
_entity_poly.entity_id
_entity_poly.type
_entity_poly.pdbx_seq_one_letter_code
_entity_poly.pdbx_strand_id
1 'polypeptide(L)'
;MSYRLEDPTTGEVLETFDTLTDEQAVEAVECAHAAYLSWRTTSVEERAAIVNRIAELFEERKQELAEIISQEMGKPISEGI
;
A
#
# COMPACT_ATOMS: atom_id res chain seq x y z
N MET A 1 -5.03 -20.34 6.57
CA MET A 1 -3.74 -20.24 5.85
C MET A 1 -3.19 -18.86 6.16
N SER A 2 -1.97 -18.73 6.67
CA SER A 2 -1.36 -17.41 6.86
C SER A 2 -0.88 -16.89 5.51
N TYR A 3 -1.17 -15.62 5.21
CA TYR A 3 -0.63 -14.94 4.03
C TYR A 3 0.84 -14.64 4.30
N ARG A 4 1.74 -14.80 3.33
CA ARG A 4 3.16 -14.60 3.57
C ARG A 4 3.84 -13.89 2.42
N LEU A 5 4.85 -13.12 2.77
CA LEU A 5 5.81 -12.54 1.86
C LEU A 5 7.00 -13.49 1.73
N GLU A 6 7.32 -13.86 0.50
CA GLU A 6 8.40 -14.80 0.19
C GLU A 6 9.24 -14.21 -0.94
N ASP A 7 10.56 -14.14 -0.75
CA ASP A 7 11.48 -13.69 -1.79
C ASP A 7 11.51 -14.76 -2.91
N PRO A 8 11.06 -14.44 -4.13
CA PRO A 8 10.96 -15.43 -5.20
C PRO A 8 12.33 -15.84 -5.77
N THR A 9 13.41 -15.12 -5.45
CA THR A 9 14.77 -15.41 -5.92
C THR A 9 15.50 -16.41 -5.02
N THR A 10 15.14 -16.44 -3.73
CA THR A 10 15.77 -17.31 -2.71
C THR A 10 14.82 -18.37 -2.15
N GLY A 11 13.50 -18.14 -2.21
CA GLY A 11 12.47 -18.92 -1.54
C GLY A 11 12.36 -18.63 -0.03
N GLU A 12 13.02 -17.59 0.46
CA GLU A 12 12.98 -17.22 1.88
C GLU A 12 11.66 -16.54 2.24
N VAL A 13 11.01 -17.01 3.30
CA VAL A 13 9.83 -16.33 3.86
C VAL A 13 10.29 -15.15 4.69
N LEU A 14 10.00 -13.95 4.21
CA LEU A 14 10.41 -12.70 4.82
C LEU A 14 9.46 -12.28 5.94
N GLU A 15 8.16 -12.46 5.74
CA GLU A 15 7.13 -12.07 6.69
C GLU A 15 5.86 -12.90 6.54
N THR A 16 5.09 -13.03 7.62
CA THR A 16 3.78 -13.70 7.64
C THR A 16 2.74 -12.80 8.27
N PHE A 17 1.56 -12.77 7.67
CA PHE A 17 0.45 -11.92 8.04
C PHE A 17 -0.78 -12.77 8.36
N ASP A 18 -1.51 -12.33 9.37
CA ASP A 18 -2.83 -12.85 9.66
C ASP A 18 -3.85 -12.23 8.71
N THR A 19 -4.82 -13.04 8.28
CA THR A 19 -5.97 -12.53 7.55
C THR A 19 -6.94 -11.88 8.53
N LEU A 20 -7.65 -10.85 8.08
CA LEU A 20 -8.71 -10.24 8.88
C LEU A 20 -9.78 -11.27 9.26
N THR A 21 -10.32 -11.15 10.47
CA THR A 21 -11.59 -11.81 10.84
C THR A 21 -12.77 -11.10 10.17
N ASP A 22 -13.94 -11.74 10.18
CA ASP A 22 -15.16 -11.15 9.64
C ASP A 22 -15.50 -9.83 10.37
N GLU A 23 -15.31 -9.77 11.69
CA GLU A 23 -15.53 -8.57 12.49
C GLU A 23 -14.56 -7.46 12.09
N GLN A 24 -13.26 -7.76 11.96
CA GLN A 24 -12.27 -6.77 11.54
C GLN A 24 -12.52 -6.25 10.12
N ALA A 25 -13.03 -7.11 9.23
CA ALA A 25 -13.42 -6.70 7.88
C ALA A 25 -14.62 -5.74 7.91
N VAL A 26 -15.62 -6.01 8.74
CA VAL A 26 -16.76 -5.10 8.95
C VAL A 26 -16.30 -3.76 9.52
N GLU A 27 -15.45 -3.78 10.56
CA GLU A 27 -14.89 -2.56 11.17
C GLU A 27 -14.13 -1.70 10.14
N ALA A 28 -13.35 -2.33 9.26
CA ALA A 28 -12.62 -1.62 8.20
C ALA A 28 -13.57 -0.93 7.20
N VAL A 29 -14.68 -1.57 6.83
CA VAL A 29 -15.70 -1.01 5.95
C VAL A 29 -16.45 0.14 6.63
N GLU A 30 -16.80 -0.01 7.90
CA GLU A 30 -17.45 1.05 8.69
C GLU A 30 -16.55 2.28 8.84
N CYS A 31 -15.26 2.07 9.11
CA CYS A 31 -14.25 3.13 9.17
C CYS A 31 -14.15 3.88 7.83
N ALA A 32 -14.05 3.15 6.72
CA ALA A 32 -14.01 3.75 5.38
C ALA A 32 -15.29 4.53 5.07
N HIS A 33 -16.45 4.02 5.46
CA HIS A 33 -17.74 4.71 5.29
C HIS A 33 -17.78 6.01 6.08
N ALA A 34 -17.38 5.99 7.36
CA ALA A 34 -17.34 7.17 8.21
C ALA A 34 -16.42 8.26 7.63
N ALA A 35 -15.23 7.89 7.14
CA ALA A 35 -14.32 8.82 6.46
C ALA A 35 -14.91 9.37 5.15
N TYR A 36 -15.62 8.54 4.38
CA TYR A 36 -16.27 8.97 3.16
C TYR A 36 -17.32 10.06 3.39
N LEU A 37 -18.07 10.02 4.50
CA LEU A 37 -19.12 11.00 4.78
C LEU A 37 -18.61 12.45 4.83
N SER A 38 -17.38 12.68 5.31
CA SER A 38 -16.72 13.99 5.25
C SER A 38 -15.92 14.17 3.96
N TRP A 39 -15.20 13.15 3.50
CA TRP A 39 -14.35 13.24 2.32
C TRP A 39 -15.12 13.54 1.02
N ARG A 40 -16.37 13.08 0.92
CA ARG A 40 -17.23 13.33 -0.25
C ARG A 40 -17.51 14.82 -0.49
N THR A 41 -17.39 15.66 0.54
CA THR A 41 -17.61 17.11 0.43
C THR A 41 -16.33 17.90 0.17
N THR A 42 -15.16 17.24 0.24
CA THR A 42 -13.87 17.85 -0.10
C THR A 42 -13.88 18.33 -1.54
N SER A 43 -13.31 19.50 -1.80
CA SER A 43 -13.24 20.06 -3.16
C SER A 43 -12.33 19.23 -4.07
N VAL A 44 -12.48 19.38 -5.39
CA VAL A 44 -11.60 18.70 -6.35
C VAL A 44 -10.16 19.18 -6.16
N GLU A 45 -9.99 20.47 -5.89
CA GLU A 45 -8.72 21.15 -5.70
C GLU A 45 -7.95 20.59 -4.49
N GLU A 46 -8.63 20.43 -3.35
CA GLU A 46 -8.03 19.83 -2.15
C GLU A 46 -7.66 18.37 -2.38
N ARG A 47 -8.52 17.59 -3.05
CA ARG A 47 -8.19 16.19 -3.40
C ARG A 47 -6.99 16.12 -4.34
N ALA A 48 -6.91 17.00 -5.33
CA ALA A 48 -5.78 17.08 -6.24
C ALA A 48 -4.47 17.45 -5.52
N ALA A 49 -4.52 18.38 -4.57
CA ALA A 49 -3.36 18.73 -3.75
C ALA A 49 -2.83 17.52 -2.96
N ILE A 50 -3.72 16.70 -2.40
CA ILE A 50 -3.34 15.47 -1.68
C ILE A 50 -2.70 14.45 -2.63
N VAL A 51 -3.28 14.22 -3.81
CA VAL A 51 -2.71 13.29 -4.81
C VAL A 51 -1.36 13.78 -5.32
N ASN A 52 -1.20 15.09 -5.54
CA ASN A 52 0.10 15.66 -5.93
C ASN A 52 1.15 15.46 -4.83
N ARG A 53 0.79 15.65 -3.55
CA ARG A 53 1.71 15.38 -2.45
C ARG A 53 2.10 13.90 -2.39
N ILE A 54 1.19 12.98 -2.69
CA ILE A 54 1.52 11.56 -2.80
C ILE A 54 2.54 11.33 -3.92
N ALA A 55 2.37 11.96 -5.09
CA ALA A 55 3.32 11.84 -6.19
C ALA A 55 4.72 12.37 -5.81
N GLU A 56 4.79 13.51 -5.12
CA GLU A 56 6.06 14.05 -4.59
C GLU A 56 6.72 13.05 -3.63
N LEU A 57 5.96 12.48 -2.68
CA LEU A 57 6.46 11.49 -1.73
C LEU A 57 6.95 10.21 -2.42
N PHE A 58 6.31 9.79 -3.51
CA PHE A 58 6.75 8.65 -4.31
C PHE A 58 8.09 8.93 -4.99
N GLU A 59 8.30 10.15 -5.52
CA GLU A 59 9.58 10.53 -6.11
C GLU A 59 10.66 10.68 -5.02
N GLU A 60 10.34 11.28 -3.87
CA GLU A 60 11.23 11.42 -2.72
C GLU A 60 11.72 10.05 -2.19
N ARG A 61 10.87 9.02 -2.25
CA ARG A 61 11.13 7.67 -1.70
C ARG A 61 11.33 6.60 -2.78
N LYS A 62 11.58 7.01 -4.00
CA LYS A 62 11.59 6.14 -5.18
C LYS A 62 12.49 4.90 -5.05
N GLN A 63 13.69 5.10 -4.52
CA GLN A 63 14.65 4.00 -4.32
C GLN A 63 14.15 2.97 -3.30
N GLU A 64 13.64 3.43 -2.16
CA GLU A 64 13.07 2.57 -1.11
C GLU A 64 11.88 1.77 -1.64
N LEU A 65 10.98 2.41 -2.39
CA LEU A 65 9.82 1.75 -2.99
C LEU A 65 10.23 0.73 -4.06
N ALA A 66 11.27 1.01 -4.86
CA ALA A 66 11.79 0.07 -5.85
C ALA A 66 12.44 -1.16 -5.21
N GLU A 67 13.13 -0.98 -4.07
CA GLU A 67 13.71 -2.08 -3.29
C GLU A 67 12.61 -3.01 -2.73
N ILE A 68 11.53 -2.44 -2.19
CA ILE A 68 10.36 -3.22 -1.74
C ILE A 68 9.81 -4.05 -2.91
N ILE A 69 9.51 -3.42 -4.06
CA ILE A 69 8.96 -4.15 -5.22
C ILE A 69 9.92 -5.25 -5.69
N SER A 70 11.23 -4.97 -5.72
CA SER A 70 12.25 -5.95 -6.09
C SER A 70 12.27 -7.14 -5.14
N GLN A 71 12.17 -6.89 -3.83
CA GLN A 71 12.21 -7.93 -2.81
C GLN A 71 10.95 -8.78 -2.82
N GLU A 72 9.78 -8.17 -2.99
CA GLU A 72 8.51 -8.90 -2.96
C GLU A 72 8.22 -9.66 -4.26
N MET A 73 8.69 -9.13 -5.40
CA MET A 73 8.30 -9.64 -6.72
C MET A 73 9.48 -10.20 -7.54
N GLY A 74 10.72 -10.07 -7.06
CA GLY A 74 11.93 -10.55 -7.75
C GLY A 74 12.32 -9.77 -9.01
N LYS A 75 11.74 -8.59 -9.23
CA LYS A 75 12.03 -7.77 -10.41
C LYS A 75 13.34 -6.99 -10.24
N PRO A 76 14.09 -6.70 -11.31
CA PRO A 76 15.23 -5.79 -11.22
C PRO A 76 14.82 -4.41 -10.68
N ILE A 77 15.59 -3.86 -9.75
CA ILE A 77 15.34 -2.53 -9.15
C ILE A 77 15.17 -1.45 -10.23
N SER A 78 15.91 -1.55 -11.34
CA SER A 78 15.82 -0.61 -12.46
C SER A 78 14.45 -0.55 -13.14
N GLU A 79 13.59 -1.56 -12.97
CA GLU A 79 12.20 -1.54 -13.48
C GLU A 79 11.22 -0.90 -12.48
N GLY A 80 11.63 -0.69 -11.24
CA GLY A 80 10.85 -0.01 -10.19
C GLY A 80 11.16 1.49 -10.06
N ILE A 81 12.10 2.00 -10.87
CA ILE A 81 12.56 3.40 -10.92
C ILE A 81 12.09 4.02 -12.24
#